data_AF-A0A7W0W991-F1
#
_entry.id   AF-A0A7W0W991-F1
#
_cell.length_a   1.000
_cell.length_b   1.000
_cell.length_c   1.000
_cell.angle_alpha   90.00
_cell.angle_beta   90.00
_cell.angle_gamma   90.00
#
_symmetry.space_group_name_H-M   'P 1'
#
loop_
_entity.id
_entity.type
_entity.pdbx_description
1 polymer ?
#
loop_
_entity_poly.entity_id
_entity_poly.type
_entity_poly.pdbx_seq_one_letter_code
_entity_poly.pdbx_strand_id
1 'polypeptide(L)'
;MRRILRDLRLTMEDLYYPFIRSILASVPATDLYLTVDETSHGTDYNVVQIGWATDGMSLPLGMRIYDPNAPWAEDTRTLLHTIDDRIPDGMTVTLLADRIHTGEPF
;
A
#
# COMPACT_ATOMS: atom_id res chain seq x y z
N MET A 1 9.92 -19.74 13.83
CA MET A 1 8.92 -18.74 13.41
C MET A 1 8.74 -17.60 14.43
N ARG A 2 8.44 -17.89 15.71
CA ARG A 2 8.16 -16.86 16.75
C ARG A 2 9.23 -15.79 16.98
N ARG A 3 10.51 -16.09 16.69
CA ARG A 3 11.62 -15.13 16.77
C ARG A 3 11.69 -14.17 15.57
N ILE A 4 11.38 -14.67 14.36
CA ILE A 4 11.43 -13.89 13.11
C ILE A 4 10.31 -12.84 13.12
N LEU A 5 9.09 -13.24 13.50
CA LEU A 5 7.94 -12.32 13.60
C LEU A 5 8.07 -11.24 14.69
N ARG A 6 9.11 -11.32 15.54
CA ARG A 6 9.39 -10.36 16.61
C ARG A 6 10.72 -9.64 16.41
N ASP A 7 11.41 -9.92 15.30
CA ASP A 7 12.69 -9.30 15.02
C ASP A 7 12.45 -7.90 14.45
N LEU A 8 12.62 -6.89 15.29
CA LEU A 8 12.39 -5.47 14.93
C LEU A 8 13.39 -4.96 13.88
N ARG A 9 14.43 -5.74 13.56
CA ARG A 9 15.36 -5.42 12.47
C ARG A 9 14.81 -5.79 11.10
N LEU A 10 13.71 -6.55 11.05
CA LEU A 10 13.05 -6.92 9.81
C LEU A 10 11.96 -5.90 9.53
N THR A 11 12.21 -5.02 8.56
CA THR A 11 11.23 -4.03 8.13
C THR A 11 10.55 -4.45 6.83
N MET A 12 9.43 -3.79 6.51
CA MET A 12 8.80 -3.90 5.19
C MET A 12 9.76 -3.45 4.08
N GLU A 13 10.62 -2.49 4.36
CA GLU A 13 11.62 -2.01 3.39
C GLU A 13 12.65 -3.08 3.04
N ASP A 14 13.08 -3.87 4.04
CA ASP A 14 14.13 -4.86 3.84
C ASP A 14 13.61 -6.15 3.17
N LEU A 15 12.37 -6.55 3.49
CA LEU A 15 11.85 -7.85 3.08
C LEU A 15 10.76 -7.77 2.01
N TYR A 16 9.83 -6.83 2.16
CA TYR A 16 8.60 -6.82 1.38
C TYR A 16 8.75 -6.04 0.08
N TYR A 17 9.26 -4.81 0.14
CA TYR A 17 9.37 -3.97 -1.04
C TYR A 17 10.32 -4.50 -2.13
N PRO A 18 11.44 -5.18 -1.81
CA PRO A 18 12.26 -5.83 -2.84
C PRO A 18 11.48 -6.90 -3.63
N PHE A 19 10.61 -7.65 -2.95
CA PHE A 19 9.74 -8.64 -3.57
C PHE A 19 8.68 -7.97 -4.47
N ILE A 20 8.01 -6.93 -3.98
CA ILE A 20 7.04 -6.16 -4.75
C ILE A 20 7.67 -5.57 -6.01
N ARG A 21 8.85 -4.94 -5.89
CA ARG A 21 9.57 -4.37 -7.03
C ARG A 21 9.90 -5.43 -8.07
N SER A 22 10.32 -6.63 -7.64
CA SER A 22 10.59 -7.77 -8.53
C SER A 22 9.34 -8.21 -9.28
N ILE A 23 8.19 -8.27 -8.59
CA ILE A 23 6.90 -8.58 -9.23
C ILE A 23 6.57 -7.50 -10.27
N LEU A 24 6.54 -6.23 -9.88
CA LEU A 24 6.14 -5.14 -10.78
C LEU A 24 7.06 -5.07 -12.02
N ALA A 25 8.37 -5.29 -11.86
CA ALA A 25 9.32 -5.32 -12.97
C ALA A 25 9.12 -6.50 -13.94
N SER A 26 8.42 -7.56 -13.51
CA SER A 26 8.10 -8.71 -14.37
C SER A 26 6.81 -8.53 -15.18
N VAL A 27 6.01 -7.52 -14.85
CA VAL A 27 4.76 -7.20 -15.54
C VAL A 27 5.10 -6.37 -16.78
N PRO A 28 4.51 -6.64 -17.95
CA PRO A 28 4.62 -5.76 -19.11
C PRO A 28 4.21 -4.33 -18.75
N ALA A 29 4.76 -3.32 -19.42
CA ALA A 29 4.30 -1.95 -19.24
C ALA A 29 2.81 -1.86 -19.62
N THR A 30 1.95 -1.68 -18.62
CA THR A 30 0.50 -1.62 -18.74
C THR A 30 -0.07 -0.58 -17.78
N ASP A 31 -1.39 -0.42 -17.80
CA ASP A 31 -2.11 0.31 -16.76
C ASP A 31 -2.06 -0.47 -15.43
N LEU A 32 -1.69 0.20 -14.35
CA LEU A 32 -1.77 -0.28 -12.98
C LEU A 32 -2.98 0.36 -12.30
N TYR A 33 -3.89 -0.47 -11.81
CA TYR A 33 -5.02 -0.03 -11.01
C TYR A 33 -4.69 -0.23 -9.54
N LEU A 34 -4.52 0.87 -8.82
CA LEU A 34 -4.26 0.85 -7.39
C LEU A 34 -5.53 1.13 -6.61
N THR A 35 -5.72 0.48 -5.48
CA THR A 35 -6.82 0.72 -4.55
C THR A 35 -6.29 1.27 -3.25
N VAL A 36 -6.94 2.31 -2.71
CA VAL A 36 -6.80 2.70 -1.30
C VAL A 36 -8.01 2.18 -0.56
N ASP A 37 -7.78 1.31 0.42
CA ASP A 37 -8.85 0.77 1.25
C ASP A 37 -8.45 0.80 2.74
N GLU A 38 -9.45 0.94 3.59
CA GLU A 38 -9.28 0.98 5.04
C GLU A 38 -9.98 -0.23 5.67
N THR A 39 -9.29 -0.91 6.56
CA THR A 39 -9.87 -1.98 7.37
C THR A 39 -9.54 -1.78 8.84
N SER A 40 -10.49 -2.12 9.72
CA SER A 40 -10.36 -1.97 11.17
C SER A 40 -10.15 -3.32 11.86
N HIS A 41 -9.22 -3.38 12.80
CA HIS A 41 -9.14 -4.47 13.76
C HIS A 41 -9.90 -4.11 15.04
N GLY A 42 -11.23 -4.10 14.95
CA GLY A 42 -12.10 -3.73 16.06
C GLY A 42 -11.81 -2.31 16.57
N THR A 43 -11.42 -2.20 17.84
CA THR A 43 -11.07 -0.92 18.48
C THR A 43 -9.57 -0.71 18.66
N ASP A 44 -8.75 -1.66 18.21
CA ASP A 44 -7.32 -1.68 18.54
C ASP A 44 -6.51 -0.80 17.58
N TYR A 45 -6.77 -0.94 16.28
CA TYR A 45 -6.10 -0.17 15.23
C TYR A 45 -6.86 -0.24 13.91
N ASN A 46 -6.61 0.75 13.07
CA ASN A 46 -6.99 0.73 11.67
C ASN A 46 -5.77 0.46 10.81
N VAL A 47 -6.02 -0.06 9.61
CA VAL A 47 -5.02 -0.31 8.58
C VAL A 47 -5.51 0.34 7.30
N VAL A 48 -4.72 1.25 6.77
CA VAL A 48 -4.86 1.68 5.38
C VAL A 48 -3.94 0.84 4.52
N GLN A 49 -4.46 0.32 3.41
CA GLN A 49 -3.74 -0.52 2.48
C GLN A 49 -3.81 0.05 1.08
N ILE A 50 -2.65 0.11 0.43
CA ILE A 50 -2.53 0.34 -1.01
C ILE A 50 -2.41 -1.02 -1.67
N GLY A 51 -3.39 -1.39 -2.48
CA GLY A 51 -3.43 -2.65 -3.21
C GLY A 51 -3.25 -2.42 -4.71
N TRP A 52 -2.61 -3.36 -5.41
CA TRP A 52 -2.70 -3.46 -6.86
C TRP A 52 -3.84 -4.41 -7.21
N ALA A 53 -4.88 -3.86 -7.83
CA ALA A 53 -5.99 -4.62 -8.37
C ALA A 53 -5.61 -5.27 -9.69
N THR A 54 -5.74 -6.59 -9.73
CA THR A 54 -5.58 -7.44 -10.92
C THR A 54 -6.88 -8.20 -11.18
N ASP A 55 -6.96 -8.94 -12.29
CA ASP A 55 -8.14 -9.74 -12.64
C ASP A 55 -8.43 -10.83 -11.58
N GLY A 56 -9.26 -10.47 -10.60
CA GLY A 56 -9.75 -11.35 -9.55
C GLY A 56 -8.90 -11.40 -8.28
N MET A 57 -7.79 -10.64 -8.17
CA MET A 57 -6.98 -10.58 -6.95
C MET A 57 -6.46 -9.17 -6.66
N SER A 58 -6.26 -8.87 -5.38
CA SER A 58 -5.57 -7.66 -4.93
C SER A 58 -4.26 -8.04 -4.25
N LEU A 59 -3.15 -7.51 -4.75
CA LEU A 59 -1.84 -7.67 -4.13
C LEU A 59 -1.55 -6.43 -3.27
N PRO A 60 -1.26 -6.55 -1.96
CA PRO A 60 -0.84 -5.40 -1.19
C PRO A 60 0.47 -4.87 -1.76
N LEU A 61 0.57 -3.56 -1.96
CA LEU A 61 1.83 -2.90 -2.31
C LEU A 61 2.42 -2.18 -1.10
N GLY A 62 1.56 -1.65 -0.23
CA GLY A 62 1.94 -0.97 0.99
C GLY A 62 0.80 -0.96 1.99
N MET A 63 1.13 -0.84 3.27
CA MET A 63 0.13 -0.70 4.32
C MET A 63 0.68 0.14 5.47
N ARG A 64 -0.23 0.77 6.21
CA ARG A 64 0.11 1.50 7.43
C ARG A 64 -0.94 1.24 8.50
N ILE A 65 -0.44 0.98 9.70
CA ILE A 65 -1.25 0.79 10.90
C ILE A 65 -1.31 2.13 11.64
N TYR A 66 -2.49 2.51 12.10
CA TYR A 66 -2.70 3.74 12.86
C TYR A 66 -3.80 3.58 13.92
N ASP A 67 -3.80 4.47 14.91
CA ASP A 67 -4.85 4.51 15.94
C ASP A 67 -6.20 4.89 15.31
N PRO A 68 -7.33 4.25 15.67
CA PRO A 68 -8.62 4.51 15.02
C PRO A 68 -9.09 5.97 15.05
N ASN A 69 -8.57 6.80 15.97
CA ASN A 69 -8.95 8.20 16.11
C ASN A 69 -7.88 9.17 15.57
N ALA A 70 -6.75 8.65 15.05
CA ALA A 70 -5.69 9.49 14.54
C ALA A 70 -6.00 10.02 13.11
N PRO A 71 -5.55 11.24 12.78
CA PRO A 71 -5.58 11.71 11.40
C PRO A 71 -4.64 10.85 10.56
N TRP A 72 -5.13 10.32 9.43
CA TRP A 72 -4.40 9.32 8.65
C TRP A 72 -4.15 9.73 7.18
N ALA A 73 -4.81 10.77 6.68
CA ALA A 73 -4.77 11.14 5.27
C ALA A 73 -3.37 11.53 4.75
N GLU A 74 -2.65 12.40 5.46
CA GLU A 74 -1.27 12.81 5.09
C GLU A 74 -0.29 11.64 5.14
N ASP A 75 -0.51 10.76 6.10
CA ASP A 75 0.26 9.55 6.30
C ASP A 75 0.04 8.54 5.16
N THR A 76 -1.18 8.46 4.64
CA THR A 76 -1.51 7.70 3.42
C THR A 76 -0.93 8.35 2.17
N ARG A 77 -0.94 9.68 2.07
CA ARG A 77 -0.29 10.39 0.94
C ARG A 77 1.21 10.09 0.89
N THR A 78 1.86 10.09 2.05
CA THR A 78 3.28 9.69 2.16
C THR A 78 3.49 8.23 1.72
N LEU A 79 2.58 7.33 2.09
CA LEU A 79 2.63 5.94 1.65
C LEU A 79 2.43 5.83 0.14
N LEU A 80 1.51 6.58 -0.46
CA LEU A 80 1.29 6.62 -1.91
C LEU A 80 2.56 7.05 -2.66
N HIS A 81 3.22 8.13 -2.23
CA HIS A 81 4.50 8.55 -2.82
C HIS A 81 5.58 7.47 -2.68
N THR A 82 5.64 6.80 -1.53
CA THR A 82 6.56 5.68 -1.32
C THR A 82 6.31 4.55 -2.32
N ILE A 83 5.06 4.24 -2.63
CA ILE A 83 4.72 3.22 -3.63
C ILE A 83 5.03 3.70 -5.05
N ASP A 84 4.72 4.96 -5.37
CA ASP A 84 5.00 5.56 -6.67
C ASP A 84 6.50 5.47 -7.04
N ASP A 85 7.40 5.81 -6.11
CA ASP A 85 8.86 5.69 -6.27
C ASP A 85 9.34 4.24 -6.58
N ARG A 86 8.49 3.24 -6.37
CA ARG A 86 8.81 1.81 -6.55
C ARG A 86 8.16 1.23 -7.82
N ILE A 87 7.24 1.96 -8.44
CA ILE A 87 6.61 1.54 -9.70
C ILE A 87 7.60 1.78 -10.85
N PRO A 88 7.80 0.80 -11.75
CA PRO A 88 8.65 1.00 -12.93
C PRO A 88 8.17 2.14 -13.82
N ASP A 89 9.12 2.87 -14.40
CA ASP A 89 8.83 3.95 -15.36
C ASP A 89 7.99 3.46 -16.55
N GLY A 90 7.13 4.33 -17.08
CA GLY A 90 6.31 4.07 -18.27
C GLY A 90 5.01 3.31 -18.01
N MET A 91 4.69 2.99 -16.75
CA MET A 91 3.38 2.51 -16.34
C MET A 91 2.41 3.66 -16.11
N THR A 92 1.16 3.51 -16.55
CA THR A 92 0.08 4.45 -16.21
C THR A 92 -0.56 4.00 -14.91
N VAL A 93 -0.63 4.87 -13.90
CA VAL A 93 -1.25 4.52 -12.61
C VAL A 93 -2.64 5.15 -12.51
N THR A 94 -3.65 4.32 -12.23
CA THR A 94 -5.00 4.75 -11.89
C THR A 94 -5.27 4.44 -10.42
N LEU A 95 -5.51 5.46 -9.62
CA LEU A 95 -5.87 5.30 -8.20
C LEU A 95 -7.40 5.24 -8.03
N LEU A 96 -7.86 4.19 -7.37
CA LEU A 96 -9.26 3.93 -7.03
C LEU A 96 -9.38 4.07 -5.50
N ALA A 97 -10.18 5.03 -5.05
CA ALA A 97 -10.35 5.34 -3.64
C ALA A 97 -11.83 5.61 -3.35
N ASP A 98 -12.32 5.22 -2.17
CA ASP A 98 -13.69 5.52 -1.76
C ASP A 98 -13.91 7.03 -1.56
N ARG A 99 -15.15 7.48 -1.63
CA ARG A 99 -15.58 8.88 -1.44
C ARG A 99 -15.18 9.44 -0.09
N ILE A 100 -14.99 8.60 0.93
CA ILE A 100 -14.48 9.05 2.24
C ILE A 100 -13.07 9.64 2.10
N HIS A 101 -12.36 9.31 1.04
CA HIS A 101 -11.03 9.78 0.73
C HIS A 101 -11.02 11.03 -0.18
N THR A 102 -12.19 11.55 -0.60
CA THR A 102 -12.30 12.73 -1.49
C THR A 102 -12.17 14.06 -0.73
N GLY A 103 -11.19 14.17 0.16
CA GLY A 103 -10.73 15.46 0.70
C GLY A 103 -10.07 16.32 -0.39
N GLU A 104 -8.99 17.04 -0.08
CA GLU A 104 -8.16 17.56 -1.17
C GLU A 104 -7.69 16.38 -2.05
N PRO A 105 -7.79 16.50 -3.40
CA PRO A 105 -7.39 15.43 -4.30
C PRO A 105 -5.94 15.01 -4.03
N PHE A 106 -5.71 13.69 -3.99
CA PHE A 106 -4.39 13.09 -3.83
C PHE A 106 -3.47 13.43 -5.00
#